data_AF-A0A6L6CUX9-F1
#
_entry.id   AF-A0A6L6CUX9-F1
#
_cell.length_a   1.000
_cell.length_b   1.000
_cell.length_c   1.000
_cell.angle_alpha   90.00
_cell.angle_beta   90.00
_cell.angle_gamma   90.00
#
_symmetry.space_group_name_H-M   'P 1'
#
loop_
_entity.id
_entity.type
_entity.pdbx_description
1 polymer ?
#
loop_
_entity_poly.entity_id
_entity_poly.type
_entity_poly.pdbx_seq_one_letter_code
_entity_poly.pdbx_strand_id
1 'polypeptide(L)'
;MPFEKYTPFIPVVLTDRTWPNQMTKKAPLWCSVDLRDGNQALIDPMDPERKLRMFNTLVKMGFKEIEVGFPSASQPDYDFVRLLIEKDLIPNDVTIQVLVQCRPDLINRTYECLQGAPRAIVHFYNSTNPLQR
;
A
#
# COMPACT_ATOMS: atom_id res chain seq x y z
N MET A 1 16.16 -1.92 34.65
CA MET A 1 15.27 -1.66 33.51
C MET A 1 13.88 -2.16 33.87
N PRO A 2 12.80 -1.50 33.42
CA PRO A 2 11.43 -1.87 33.78
C PRO A 2 10.93 -3.04 32.94
N PHE A 3 11.54 -4.23 33.11
CA PHE A 3 11.21 -5.43 32.34
C PHE A 3 9.79 -5.93 32.60
N GLU A 4 9.23 -5.65 33.79
CA GLU A 4 7.88 -5.98 34.21
C GLU A 4 6.77 -5.34 33.36
N LYS A 5 7.10 -4.32 32.56
CA LYS A 5 6.16 -3.69 31.61
C LYS A 5 5.94 -4.50 30.34
N TYR A 6 6.74 -5.54 30.09
CA TYR A 6 6.74 -6.28 28.84
C TYR A 6 6.51 -7.77 29.10
N THR A 7 5.67 -8.39 28.29
CA THR A 7 5.41 -9.83 28.34
C THR A 7 6.04 -10.51 27.12
N PRO A 8 6.55 -11.75 27.28
CA PRO A 8 7.08 -12.50 26.14
C PRO A 8 5.97 -12.87 25.16
N PHE A 9 6.31 -12.90 23.86
CA PHE A 9 5.41 -13.39 22.82
C PHE A 9 5.12 -14.89 23.02
N ILE A 10 3.85 -15.30 22.81
CA ILE A 10 3.43 -16.70 22.86
C ILE A 10 3.66 -17.31 21.47
N PRO A 11 4.62 -18.24 21.29
CA PRO A 11 4.98 -18.76 19.98
C PRO A 11 3.89 -19.66 19.40
N VAL A 12 3.68 -19.54 18.08
CA VAL A 12 2.90 -20.52 17.33
C VAL A 12 3.78 -21.76 17.10
N VAL A 13 3.31 -22.92 17.56
CA VAL A 13 4.02 -24.19 17.39
C VAL A 13 3.57 -24.85 16.10
N LEU A 14 4.42 -24.80 15.07
CA LEU A 14 4.26 -25.54 13.81
C LEU A 14 5.35 -26.61 13.75
N THR A 15 5.02 -27.85 14.11
CA THR A 15 5.99 -28.96 14.24
C THR A 15 6.46 -29.51 12.90
N ASP A 16 5.65 -29.36 11.86
CA ASP A 16 5.84 -29.87 10.50
C ASP A 16 6.25 -28.77 9.50
N ARG A 17 6.75 -27.64 10.00
CA ARG A 17 7.12 -26.49 9.16
C ARG A 17 8.19 -26.89 8.13
N THR A 18 7.97 -26.53 6.87
CA THR A 18 8.86 -26.92 5.77
C THR A 18 9.79 -25.80 5.31
N TRP A 19 9.46 -24.54 5.60
CA TRP A 19 10.22 -23.36 5.15
C TRP A 19 11.72 -23.36 5.52
N PRO A 20 12.21 -23.96 6.62
CA PRO A 20 13.65 -24.01 6.89
C PRO A 20 14.45 -24.82 5.86
N ASN A 21 13.80 -25.74 5.14
CA ASN A 21 14.43 -26.60 4.13
C ASN A 21 14.19 -26.11 2.70
N GLN A 22 13.59 -24.93 2.52
CA GLN A 22 13.27 -24.37 1.21
C GLN A 22 14.25 -23.24 0.88
N MET A 23 14.76 -23.26 -0.35
CA MET A 23 15.52 -22.15 -0.92
C MET A 23 14.64 -21.39 -1.90
N THR A 24 14.63 -20.06 -1.81
CA THR A 24 13.93 -19.19 -2.77
C THR A 24 14.59 -19.31 -4.15
N LYS A 25 13.81 -19.73 -5.16
CA LYS A 25 14.30 -19.96 -6.54
C LYS A 25 13.73 -18.99 -7.57
N LYS A 26 12.74 -18.18 -7.20
CA LYS A 26 12.03 -17.25 -8.08
C LYS A 26 11.76 -15.96 -7.32
N ALA A 27 11.75 -14.84 -8.03
CA ALA A 27 11.29 -13.58 -7.46
C ALA A 27 9.80 -13.68 -7.10
N PRO A 28 9.36 -13.11 -5.97
CA PRO A 28 7.94 -12.95 -5.69
C PRO A 28 7.34 -11.86 -6.60
N LEU A 29 6.01 -11.75 -6.55
CA LEU A 29 5.34 -10.54 -7.00
C LEU A 29 5.66 -9.41 -6.01
N TRP A 30 6.08 -8.27 -6.52
CA TRP A 30 6.43 -7.11 -5.70
C TRP A 30 5.35 -6.04 -5.80
N CYS A 31 4.91 -5.56 -4.64
CA CYS A 31 4.09 -4.36 -4.50
C CYS A 31 4.91 -3.29 -3.76
N SER A 32 5.12 -2.13 -4.38
CA SER A 32 5.77 -0.99 -3.75
C SER A 32 4.73 -0.11 -3.05
N VAL A 33 5.02 0.29 -1.81
CA VAL A 33 4.11 1.11 -0.98
C VAL A 33 4.68 2.50 -0.66
N ASP A 34 5.76 2.88 -1.35
CA ASP A 34 6.55 4.07 -1.08
C ASP A 34 5.72 5.36 -1.17
N LEU A 35 4.75 5.44 -2.09
CA LEU A 35 3.93 6.63 -2.33
C LEU A 35 2.83 6.86 -1.29
N ARG A 36 2.53 5.86 -0.45
CA ARG A 36 1.51 5.96 0.60
C ARG A 36 2.10 5.65 1.98
N ASP A 37 2.49 4.41 2.23
CA ASP A 37 3.01 3.99 3.54
C ASP A 37 4.37 4.64 3.82
N GLY A 38 5.24 4.69 2.81
CA GLY A 38 6.51 5.41 2.89
C GLY A 38 6.31 6.91 3.07
N ASN A 39 5.46 7.52 2.25
CA ASN A 39 5.17 8.96 2.30
C ASN A 39 4.60 9.41 3.66
N GLN A 40 3.75 8.59 4.29
CA GLN A 40 3.16 8.86 5.61
C GLN A 40 4.21 8.90 6.75
N ALA A 41 5.37 8.27 6.55
CA ALA A 41 6.45 8.24 7.54
C ALA A 41 7.45 9.40 7.41
N LEU A 42 7.31 10.26 6.38
CA LEU A 42 8.22 11.40 6.17
C LEU A 42 7.89 12.57 7.10
N ILE A 43 8.92 13.27 7.58
CA ILE A 43 8.77 14.55 8.30
C ILE A 43 8.13 15.59 7.37
N ASP A 44 8.66 15.67 6.15
CA ASP A 44 8.15 16.52 5.08
C ASP A 44 7.52 15.61 3.99
N PRO A 45 6.19 15.51 3.92
CA PRO A 45 5.50 14.70 2.93
C PRO A 45 5.90 15.10 1.50
N MET A 46 5.86 14.12 0.59
CA MET A 46 6.12 14.34 -0.83
C MET A 46 5.06 15.28 -1.43
N ASP A 47 5.54 16.35 -2.05
CA ASP A 47 4.77 17.14 -2.99
C ASP A 47 4.42 16.32 -4.27
N PRO A 48 3.52 16.82 -5.14
CA PRO A 48 3.14 16.11 -6.36
C PRO A 48 4.31 15.78 -7.30
N GLU A 49 5.34 16.62 -7.36
CA GLU A 49 6.50 16.41 -8.22
C GLU A 49 7.35 15.24 -7.71
N ARG A 50 7.62 15.20 -6.40
CA ARG A 50 8.33 14.10 -5.73
C ARG A 50 7.57 12.78 -5.86
N LYS A 51 6.25 12.80 -5.68
CA LYS A 51 5.40 11.62 -5.89
C LYS A 51 5.49 11.12 -7.33
N LEU A 52 5.37 12.01 -8.31
CA LEU A 52 5.45 11.62 -9.71
C LEU A 52 6.84 11.07 -10.07
N ARG A 53 7.91 11.67 -9.54
CA ARG A 53 9.28 11.17 -9.71
C ARG A 53 9.45 9.78 -9.12
N MET A 54 8.92 9.53 -7.93
CA MET A 54 8.95 8.21 -7.30
C MET A 54 8.16 7.19 -8.11
N PHE A 55 6.91 7.49 -8.50
CA PHE A 55 6.09 6.62 -9.35
C PHE A 55 6.81 6.23 -10.65
N ASN A 56 7.34 7.21 -11.37
CA ASN A 56 8.11 6.97 -12.60
C ASN A 56 9.36 6.12 -12.37
N THR A 57 9.99 6.25 -11.21
CA THR A 57 11.18 5.46 -10.85
C THR A 57 10.80 4.00 -10.62
N LEU A 58 9.72 3.74 -9.86
CA LEU A 58 9.21 2.39 -9.60
C LEU A 58 8.77 1.68 -10.88
N VAL A 59 8.07 2.40 -11.77
CA VAL A 59 7.70 1.91 -13.10
C VAL A 59 8.95 1.53 -13.90
N LYS A 60 9.97 2.41 -13.96
CA LYS A 60 11.23 2.13 -14.67
C LYS A 60 12.00 0.95 -14.11
N MET A 61 11.92 0.70 -12.80
CA MET A 61 12.52 -0.46 -12.15
C MET A 61 11.78 -1.77 -12.46
N GLY A 62 10.52 -1.70 -12.89
CA GLY A 62 9.71 -2.85 -13.29
C GLY A 62 8.68 -3.32 -12.26
N PHE A 63 8.36 -2.51 -11.25
CA PHE A 63 7.23 -2.82 -10.35
C PHE A 63 5.92 -2.85 -11.12
N LYS A 64 5.06 -3.83 -10.79
CA LYS A 64 3.75 -4.04 -11.45
C LYS A 64 2.57 -3.75 -10.53
N GLU A 65 2.79 -3.74 -9.22
CA GLU A 65 1.83 -3.27 -8.23
C GLU A 65 2.45 -2.10 -7.46
N ILE A 66 1.74 -0.99 -7.40
CA ILE A 66 2.22 0.24 -6.75
C ILE A 66 1.07 0.86 -5.96
N GLU A 67 1.20 0.98 -4.64
CA GLU A 67 0.25 1.69 -3.79
C GLU A 67 0.46 3.20 -3.89
N VAL A 68 -0.54 3.91 -4.41
CA VAL A 68 -0.43 5.32 -4.83
C VAL A 68 -1.13 6.30 -3.88
N GLY A 69 -1.87 5.83 -2.88
CA GLY A 69 -2.47 6.72 -1.88
C GLY A 69 -3.57 6.11 -1.04
N PHE A 70 -4.07 6.93 -0.10
CA PHE A 70 -5.27 6.70 0.70
C PHE A 70 -6.32 7.79 0.36
N PRO A 71 -6.93 7.74 -0.84
CA PRO A 71 -7.65 8.86 -1.44
C PRO A 71 -8.91 9.29 -0.66
N SER A 72 -9.53 8.37 0.08
CA SER A 72 -10.69 8.73 0.91
C SER A 72 -10.33 9.53 2.16
N ALA A 73 -9.08 9.48 2.61
CA ALA A 73 -8.61 10.10 3.85
C ALA A 73 -7.66 11.29 3.63
N SER A 74 -7.11 11.45 2.42
CA SER A 74 -6.13 12.49 2.07
C SER A 74 -6.47 13.12 0.72
N GLN A 75 -6.73 14.43 0.70
CA GLN A 75 -6.98 15.17 -0.54
C GLN A 75 -5.75 15.18 -1.47
N PRO A 76 -4.51 15.40 -1.01
CA PRO A 76 -3.33 15.27 -1.87
C PRO A 76 -3.14 13.88 -2.47
N ASP A 77 -3.56 12.82 -1.78
CA ASP A 77 -3.54 11.45 -2.34
C ASP A 77 -4.62 11.29 -3.40
N TYR A 78 -5.83 11.81 -3.14
CA TYR A 78 -6.91 11.84 -4.11
C TYR A 78 -6.48 12.54 -5.40
N ASP A 79 -5.91 13.74 -5.28
CA ASP A 79 -5.47 14.54 -6.42
C ASP A 79 -4.34 13.85 -7.20
N PHE A 80 -3.43 13.15 -6.51
CA PHE A 80 -2.38 12.39 -7.15
C PHE A 80 -2.90 11.19 -7.93
N VAL A 81 -3.87 10.44 -7.38
CA VAL A 81 -4.54 9.35 -8.10
C VAL A 81 -5.25 9.87 -9.34
N ARG A 82 -6.00 10.98 -9.22
CA ARG A 82 -6.64 11.64 -10.36
C ARG A 82 -5.64 12.08 -11.41
N LEU A 83 -4.53 12.69 -11.00
CA LEU A 83 -3.45 13.09 -11.90
C LEU A 83 -2.92 11.90 -12.71
N LEU A 84 -2.68 10.75 -12.09
CA LEU A 84 -2.20 9.55 -12.77
C LEU A 84 -3.20 9.02 -13.80
N ILE A 85 -4.49 8.99 -13.46
CA ILE A 85 -5.56 8.49 -14.32
C ILE A 85 -5.84 9.47 -15.48
N GLU A 86 -6.07 10.73 -15.18
CA GLU A 86 -6.51 11.74 -16.15
C GLU A 86 -5.42 12.11 -17.17
N LYS A 87 -4.15 11.98 -16.78
CA LYS A 87 -3.00 12.18 -17.68
C LYS A 87 -2.49 10.89 -18.32
N ASP A 88 -3.21 9.78 -18.16
CA ASP A 88 -2.86 8.46 -18.72
C ASP A 88 -1.41 8.05 -18.42
N LEU A 89 -0.99 8.23 -17.16
CA LEU A 89 0.39 7.99 -16.72
C LEU A 89 0.62 6.56 -16.24
N ILE A 90 -0.43 5.75 -16.13
CA ILE A 90 -0.37 4.38 -15.61
C ILE A 90 -0.07 3.43 -16.78
N PRO A 91 1.08 2.75 -16.80
CA PRO A 91 1.38 1.82 -17.88
C PRO A 91 0.39 0.65 -17.94
N ASN A 92 0.23 0.09 -19.15
CA ASN A 92 -0.70 -1.01 -19.42
C ASN A 92 -0.41 -2.30 -18.65
N ASP A 93 0.77 -2.48 -18.07
CA ASP A 93 1.15 -3.63 -17.26
C ASP A 93 1.29 -3.32 -15.76
N VAL A 94 0.90 -2.12 -15.34
CA VAL A 94 0.90 -1.68 -13.94
C VAL A 94 -0.53 -1.68 -13.40
N THR A 95 -0.67 -2.08 -12.15
CA THR A 95 -1.90 -2.00 -11.36
C THR A 95 -1.66 -1.06 -10.18
N ILE A 96 -2.41 0.03 -10.11
CA ILE A 96 -2.36 0.93 -8.96
C ILE A 96 -3.13 0.31 -7.79
N GLN A 97 -2.62 0.47 -6.58
CA GLN A 97 -3.28 0.08 -5.33
C GLN A 97 -3.66 1.33 -4.54
N VAL A 98 -4.85 1.33 -3.94
CA VAL A 98 -5.30 2.37 -3.01
C VAL A 98 -5.74 1.73 -1.71
N LEU A 99 -5.39 2.37 -0.59
CA LEU A 99 -5.79 1.92 0.74
C LEU A 99 -7.15 2.52 1.09
N VAL A 100 -7.99 1.77 1.82
CA VAL A 100 -9.27 2.28 2.34
C VAL A 100 -9.63 1.64 3.69
N GLN A 101 -10.32 2.37 4.56
CA GLN A 101 -10.96 1.78 5.75
C GLN A 101 -12.34 1.23 5.41
N CYS A 102 -12.86 0.31 6.22
CA CYS A 102 -14.12 -0.39 5.93
C CYS A 102 -15.42 0.46 6.08
N ARG A 103 -15.33 1.78 6.24
CA ARG A 103 -16.53 2.63 6.32
C ARG A 103 -17.15 2.84 4.93
N PRO A 104 -18.48 2.68 4.75
CA PRO A 104 -19.12 2.77 3.43
C PRO A 104 -18.84 4.09 2.68
N ASP A 105 -18.86 5.23 3.39
CA ASP A 105 -18.57 6.55 2.82
C ASP A 105 -17.13 6.66 2.27
N LEU A 106 -16.17 6.04 2.96
CA LEU A 106 -14.76 6.02 2.53
C LEU A 106 -14.54 5.08 1.34
N ILE A 107 -15.24 3.95 1.31
CA ILE A 107 -15.22 3.02 0.17
C ILE A 107 -15.79 3.73 -1.06
N ASN A 108 -16.96 4.36 -0.95
CA ASN A 108 -17.57 5.10 -2.06
C ASN A 108 -16.62 6.17 -2.62
N ARG A 109 -16.03 7.00 -1.75
CA ARG A 109 -15.06 8.04 -2.16
C ARG A 109 -13.81 7.45 -2.83
N THR A 110 -13.36 6.28 -2.39
CA THR A 110 -12.23 5.58 -3.03
C THR A 110 -12.59 5.13 -4.45
N TYR A 111 -13.80 4.60 -4.66
CA TYR A 111 -14.25 4.22 -6.00
C TYR A 111 -14.50 5.43 -6.92
N GLU A 112 -15.03 6.54 -6.39
CA GLU A 112 -15.14 7.81 -7.12
C GLU A 112 -13.77 8.27 -7.63
N CYS A 113 -12.74 8.20 -6.77
CA CYS A 113 -11.37 8.56 -7.14
C CYS A 113 -10.82 7.71 -8.30
N LEU A 114 -11.13 6.41 -8.30
CA LEU A 114 -10.63 5.43 -9.27
C LEU A 114 -11.36 5.46 -10.63
N GLN A 115 -12.39 6.29 -10.80
CA GLN A 115 -13.17 6.32 -12.04
C GLN A 115 -12.29 6.60 -13.27
N GLY A 116 -12.29 5.69 -14.24
CA GLY A 116 -11.47 5.77 -15.45
C GLY A 116 -10.14 5.00 -15.38
N ALA A 117 -9.75 4.47 -14.21
CA ALA A 117 -8.60 3.57 -14.13
C ALA A 117 -8.88 2.26 -14.88
N PRO A 118 -7.96 1.75 -15.72
CA PRO A 118 -8.16 0.50 -16.45
C PRO A 118 -8.16 -0.74 -15.52
N ARG A 119 -7.43 -0.65 -14.40
CA ARG A 119 -7.40 -1.64 -13.32
C ARG A 119 -6.89 -1.01 -12.02
N ALA A 120 -7.38 -1.47 -10.88
CA ALA A 120 -6.92 -1.04 -9.57
C ALA A 120 -7.14 -2.14 -8.51
N ILE A 121 -6.27 -2.16 -7.49
CA ILE A 121 -6.44 -2.94 -6.27
C ILE A 121 -7.02 -2.03 -5.19
N VAL A 122 -8.17 -2.38 -4.64
CA VAL A 122 -8.76 -1.70 -3.48
C VAL A 122 -8.38 -2.48 -2.22
N HIS A 123 -7.37 -2.01 -1.51
CA HIS A 123 -6.87 -2.61 -0.28
C HIS A 123 -7.66 -2.06 0.92
N PHE A 124 -8.72 -2.76 1.33
CA PHE A 124 -9.45 -2.41 2.54
C PHE A 124 -8.88 -3.15 3.76
N TYR A 125 -8.92 -2.52 4.93
CA TYR A 125 -8.45 -3.14 6.16
C TYR A 125 -9.27 -2.70 7.39
N ASN A 126 -9.23 -3.57 8.41
CA ASN A 126 -9.64 -3.26 9.77
C ASN A 126 -8.68 -3.94 10.76
N SER A 127 -8.54 -3.38 11.95
CA SER A 127 -7.70 -3.99 12.98
C SER A 127 -8.38 -5.21 13.60
N THR A 128 -7.59 -6.25 13.86
CA THR A 128 -8.06 -7.54 14.39
C THR A 128 -7.27 -8.04 15.59
N ASN A 129 -6.24 -7.29 16.04
CA ASN A 129 -5.37 -7.73 17.13
C ASN A 129 -6.10 -7.68 18.50
N PRO A 130 -5.72 -8.53 19.48
CA PRO A 130 -6.40 -8.60 20.77
C PRO A 130 -6.46 -7.29 21.57
N LEU A 131 -5.49 -6.39 21.40
CA LEU A 131 -5.46 -5.11 22.10
C LEU A 131 -6.49 -4.11 21.55
N GLN A 132 -6.89 -4.26 20.28
CA GLN A 132 -7.83 -3.35 19.61
C GLN A 132 -9.26 -3.92 19.45
N ARG A 133 -9.47 -5.23 19.60
CA ARG A 133 -10.81 -5.85 19.58
C ARG A 133 -11.59 -5.51 20.85
#